data_AF-A0ABD0UAB7-F1
#
_entry.id   AF-A0ABD0UAB7-F1
#
_cell.length_a   1.000
_cell.length_b   1.000
_cell.length_c   1.000
_cell.angle_alpha   90.00
_cell.angle_beta   90.00
_cell.angle_gamma   90.00
#
_symmetry.space_group_name_H-M   'P 1'
#
loop_
_entity.id
_entity.type
_entity.pdbx_description
1 polymer ?
#
loop_
_entity_poly.entity_id
_entity_poly.type
_entity_poly.pdbx_seq_one_letter_code
_entity_poly.pdbx_strand_id
1 'polypeptide(L)'
;MTLVGVISAGPPCVNLYKKSSWDVNPARKCSINVDPRWNKLSASRSSDYMGCFFEVPVPWFSKVKSNPTNGSMQVFCSDYPRPELESTINFLEAAKLSASFRDCIRPKKPLVVVIAGAGLAGLSTAKYLADAGHKPILLEARDVLGGKIAAWKDKDGDFYETGLHIFFGAYPNIQNLFGELGINDRLQWKEHSMIFAMPNKPGEFSRFDFPEFLPAPFNGIWAILKNNEMLTWSEKVKFAIGLLPAMIGGQSYVEAQDSLSVKEWMKRQGVPDRVSDEVFIAMSKALNFINPDELSMQCILIALNRFLQEKHGSKIAFLDGNPPERLCMPIVEHIKSLGGQVQLNSRVQKIELNSDRTVKQFVLSNGSVITGDAYVFATPVDILKLLLPEEWKEIPCFQRLNKLVGVPVINIHLWFDRKLKNTYDHLLFSRSPLLSVYADMSVTCKEYYDPNRSMLELVFAPAEEWISRSDSDIVDATMIELAKLFPDEISADQSKAKILKYHVVKTPRSVYKTVPNCEPCRPLQRTPIEGFYLAGDYTKQKYLASMEGAVLSGKLCAQTILQDYDKLVSTTLRDPSAEIFVA
;
A
#
# COMPACT_ATOMS: atom_id res chain seq x y z
N MET A 1 3.55 6.74 47.17
CA MET A 1 3.82 7.56 48.38
C MET A 1 5.33 7.82 48.38
N THR A 2 5.91 9.01 48.26
CA THR A 2 5.45 10.42 48.27
C THR A 2 6.68 11.20 47.70
N LEU A 3 6.63 11.82 46.52
CA LEU A 3 6.33 13.24 46.23
C LEU A 3 7.14 14.29 47.02
N VAL A 4 8.10 14.93 46.35
CA VAL A 4 8.58 16.33 46.51
C VAL A 4 9.20 16.72 45.16
N GLY A 5 8.89 17.81 44.43
CA GLY A 5 8.14 19.02 44.72
C GLY A 5 9.05 20.26 44.61
N VAL A 6 9.28 20.79 43.41
CA VAL A 6 9.86 22.14 43.21
C VAL A 6 9.05 22.87 42.12
N ILE A 7 8.61 24.08 42.45
CA ILE A 7 7.70 24.98 41.71
C ILE A 7 8.48 26.23 41.26
N SER A 8 7.97 26.87 40.20
CA SER A 8 8.14 28.28 39.77
C SER A 8 9.28 28.55 38.77
N ALA A 9 9.16 29.34 37.71
CA ALA A 9 8.17 30.37 37.33
C ALA A 9 8.20 30.57 35.80
N GLY A 10 7.08 30.98 35.20
CA GLY A 10 7.03 31.53 33.84
C GLY A 10 5.97 32.63 33.75
N PRO A 11 6.25 33.73 33.02
CA PRO A 11 5.18 34.52 32.41
C PRO A 11 5.57 35.07 31.01
N PRO A 12 4.66 35.75 30.27
CA PRO A 12 3.22 35.52 30.14
C PRO A 12 2.74 35.49 28.67
N CYS A 13 1.52 34.99 28.48
CA CYS A 13 0.74 35.06 27.24
C CYS A 13 0.42 36.51 26.83
N VAL A 14 0.47 36.78 25.52
CA VAL A 14 -0.15 37.96 24.91
C VAL A 14 -1.20 37.52 23.89
N ASN A 15 -2.45 37.88 24.18
CA ASN A 15 -3.60 37.82 23.28
C ASN A 15 -3.48 38.92 22.19
N LEU A 16 -3.64 38.55 20.92
CA LEU A 16 -4.04 39.50 19.88
C LEU A 16 -5.09 38.85 18.97
N TYR A 17 -6.36 39.08 19.32
CA TYR A 17 -7.47 39.07 18.38
C TYR A 17 -7.35 40.31 17.47
N LYS A 18 -7.29 40.12 16.16
CA LYS A 18 -7.75 41.12 15.18
C LYS A 18 -8.62 40.44 14.13
N LYS A 19 -9.93 40.62 14.29
CA LYS A 19 -10.92 40.55 13.22
C LYS A 19 -10.66 41.69 12.24
N SER A 20 -10.60 41.40 10.94
CA SER A 20 -10.86 42.39 9.90
C SER A 20 -11.99 41.87 9.00
N SER A 21 -13.13 42.52 9.18
CA SER A 21 -14.33 42.49 8.35
C SER A 21 -14.08 42.99 6.93
N TRP A 22 -14.63 42.29 5.94
CA TRP A 22 -15.09 42.89 4.68
C TRP A 22 -16.47 42.32 4.39
N ASP A 23 -17.41 43.23 4.18
CA ASP A 23 -18.85 43.02 4.12
C ASP A 23 -19.34 43.34 2.68
N VAL A 24 -20.24 42.47 2.16
CA VAL A 24 -21.35 42.69 1.18
C VAL A 24 -21.11 43.40 -0.17
N ASN A 25 -21.72 43.11 -1.34
CA ASN A 25 -22.81 42.26 -1.90
C ASN A 25 -22.82 42.56 -3.46
N PRO A 26 -23.78 42.17 -4.34
CA PRO A 26 -24.87 41.19 -4.24
C PRO A 26 -25.17 40.29 -5.48
N ALA A 27 -25.98 39.27 -5.19
CA ALA A 27 -27.12 38.73 -5.97
C ALA A 27 -26.88 37.97 -7.30
N ARG A 28 -27.23 36.67 -7.26
CA ARG A 28 -28.30 36.09 -8.12
C ARG A 28 -29.11 35.06 -7.32
N LYS A 29 -30.36 35.40 -6.98
CA LYS A 29 -31.39 34.49 -6.49
C LYS A 29 -32.18 33.96 -7.70
N CYS A 30 -32.34 32.64 -7.81
CA CYS A 30 -33.48 32.04 -8.51
C CYS A 30 -34.45 31.52 -7.46
N SER A 31 -35.67 32.03 -7.52
CA SER A 31 -36.81 31.74 -6.66
C SER A 31 -37.64 30.58 -7.22
N ILE A 32 -38.04 29.64 -6.34
CA ILE A 32 -39.16 28.72 -6.59
C ILE A 32 -40.30 29.14 -5.67
N ASN A 33 -41.41 29.56 -6.27
CA ASN A 33 -42.67 29.87 -5.61
C ASN A 33 -43.47 28.57 -5.39
N VAL A 34 -44.04 28.39 -4.19
CA VAL A 34 -45.12 27.42 -3.95
C VAL A 34 -46.26 28.14 -3.21
N ASP A 35 -47.42 28.15 -3.84
CA ASP A 35 -48.72 28.72 -3.42
C ASP A 35 -49.45 27.76 -2.44
N PRO A 36 -50.04 28.21 -1.32
CA PRO A 36 -50.87 27.37 -0.47
C PRO A 36 -52.36 27.75 -0.55
N ARG A 37 -53.20 26.84 -1.04
CA ARG A 37 -54.65 26.87 -0.78
C ARG A 37 -55.13 25.59 -0.10
N TRP A 38 -55.52 25.78 1.16
CA TRP A 38 -56.63 25.20 1.91
C TRP A 38 -57.38 23.99 1.33
N ASN A 39 -57.56 22.96 2.17
CA ASN A 39 -58.90 22.48 2.54
C ASN A 39 -58.89 21.81 3.93
N LYS A 40 -59.85 22.24 4.76
CA LYS A 40 -60.18 21.72 6.09
C LYS A 40 -60.89 20.37 5.98
N LEU A 41 -60.81 19.54 7.03
CA LEU A 41 -61.98 18.90 7.64
C LEU A 41 -61.69 18.46 9.08
N SER A 42 -62.72 18.60 9.90
CA SER A 42 -62.78 18.67 11.37
C SER A 42 -63.02 17.32 12.04
N ALA A 43 -62.58 17.18 13.30
CA ALA A 43 -63.27 16.37 14.30
C ALA A 43 -63.06 16.95 15.71
N SER A 44 -64.17 17.19 16.41
CA SER A 44 -64.29 17.68 17.78
C SER A 44 -64.42 16.52 18.78
N ARG A 45 -63.81 16.62 19.96
CA ARG A 45 -64.48 16.47 21.27
C ARG A 45 -63.55 16.80 22.44
N SER A 46 -64.18 17.43 23.42
CA SER A 46 -63.73 18.02 24.68
C SER A 46 -63.17 17.03 25.71
N SER A 47 -62.20 17.48 26.52
CA SER A 47 -62.29 17.51 27.99
C SER A 47 -61.04 18.14 28.60
N ASP A 48 -61.26 19.07 29.52
CA ASP A 48 -60.28 19.77 30.35
C ASP A 48 -59.45 18.83 31.22
N TYR A 49 -58.17 19.16 31.44
CA TYR A 49 -57.56 19.39 32.76
C TYR A 49 -56.11 19.87 32.59
N MET A 50 -55.80 21.01 33.22
CA MET A 50 -54.46 21.61 33.30
C MET A 50 -53.49 20.73 34.08
N GLY A 51 -52.29 20.54 33.53
CA GLY A 51 -51.11 20.04 34.24
C GLY A 51 -49.86 20.39 33.44
N CYS A 52 -49.12 21.40 33.88
CA CYS A 52 -47.86 21.82 33.27
C CYS A 52 -46.84 20.67 33.20
N PHE A 53 -46.38 20.32 32.00
CA PHE A 53 -45.19 19.51 31.79
C PHE A 53 -44.22 20.21 30.85
N PHE A 54 -42.97 20.30 31.29
CA PHE A 54 -41.82 20.80 30.53
C PHE A 54 -41.61 19.97 29.25
N GLU A 55 -41.61 20.61 28.08
CA GLU A 55 -41.22 19.99 26.81
C GLU A 55 -39.72 20.21 26.54
N VAL A 56 -38.99 19.09 26.47
CA VAL A 56 -37.66 18.98 25.86
C VAL A 56 -37.87 18.74 24.36
N PRO A 57 -37.15 19.41 23.43
CA PRO A 57 -37.36 19.20 22.00
C PRO A 57 -36.87 17.80 21.60
N VAL A 58 -37.79 16.92 21.24
CA VAL A 58 -37.49 15.62 20.63
C VAL A 58 -37.43 15.82 19.10
N PRO A 59 -36.33 15.47 18.41
CA PRO A 59 -36.26 15.61 16.96
C PRO A 59 -37.24 14.64 16.29
N TRP A 60 -38.05 15.19 15.39
CA TRP A 60 -39.05 14.49 14.62
C TRP A 60 -38.38 13.48 13.67
N PHE A 61 -38.42 12.18 14.01
CA PHE A 61 -38.08 11.11 13.08
C PHE A 61 -39.23 10.93 12.09
N SER A 62 -39.11 11.53 10.90
CA SER A 62 -39.93 11.16 9.75
C SER A 62 -39.56 9.73 9.32
N LYS A 63 -40.44 8.76 9.63
CA LYS A 63 -40.38 7.41 9.04
C LYS A 63 -40.61 7.53 7.53
N VAL A 64 -39.52 7.54 6.75
CA VAL A 64 -39.60 7.29 5.31
C VAL A 64 -39.90 5.81 5.14
N LYS A 65 -41.15 5.49 4.79
CA LYS A 65 -41.48 4.18 4.21
C LYS A 65 -40.86 4.13 2.82
N SER A 66 -39.77 3.38 2.66
CA SER A 66 -39.28 3.02 1.33
C SER A 66 -40.22 1.97 0.74
N ASN A 67 -40.89 2.31 -0.35
CA ASN A 67 -41.50 1.33 -1.25
C ASN A 67 -40.36 0.58 -1.96
N PRO A 68 -40.39 -0.77 -2.06
CA PRO A 68 -39.43 -1.52 -2.84
C PRO A 68 -39.83 -1.42 -4.31
N THR A 69 -39.50 -0.32 -4.97
CA THR A 69 -39.46 -0.27 -6.43
C THR A 69 -38.13 -0.85 -6.89
N ASN A 70 -38.22 -1.80 -7.81
CA ASN A 70 -37.15 -2.57 -8.45
C ASN A 70 -36.20 -1.65 -9.26
N GLY A 71 -35.48 -0.77 -8.57
CA GLY A 71 -34.48 0.13 -9.15
C GLY A 71 -33.13 -0.56 -9.15
N SER A 72 -32.49 -0.65 -10.32
CA SER A 72 -31.10 -1.05 -10.44
C SER A 72 -30.26 -0.16 -9.51
N MET A 73 -29.57 -0.74 -8.52
CA MET A 73 -28.55 -0.01 -7.76
C MET A 73 -27.49 0.47 -8.74
N GLN A 74 -27.39 1.80 -8.91
CA GLN A 74 -26.31 2.40 -9.68
C GLN A 74 -25.09 2.53 -8.77
N VAL A 75 -24.01 1.84 -9.11
CA VAL A 75 -22.71 1.97 -8.44
C VAL A 75 -22.05 3.24 -8.99
N PHE A 76 -21.85 4.23 -8.12
CA PHE A 76 -21.11 5.44 -8.46
C PHE A 76 -19.69 5.35 -7.89
N CYS A 77 -18.69 5.76 -8.66
CA CYS A 77 -17.36 6.01 -8.13
C CYS A 77 -17.48 7.17 -7.13
N SER A 78 -17.24 6.91 -5.85
CA SER A 78 -17.35 7.90 -4.78
C SER A 78 -16.11 7.84 -3.91
N ASP A 79 -15.24 8.82 -4.09
CA ASP A 79 -14.07 8.98 -3.22
C ASP A 79 -14.55 9.35 -1.81
N TYR A 80 -14.16 8.57 -0.80
CA TYR A 80 -14.38 8.91 0.60
C TYR A 80 -13.37 9.99 1.01
N PRO A 81 -13.71 10.84 2.01
CA PRO A 81 -12.75 11.82 2.52
C PRO A 81 -11.45 11.16 2.95
N ARG A 82 -10.32 11.81 2.60
CA ARG A 82 -9.00 11.42 3.08
C ARG A 82 -9.04 11.33 4.61
N PRO A 83 -8.65 10.21 5.22
CA PRO A 83 -8.63 10.07 6.66
C PRO A 83 -7.63 11.05 7.29
N GLU A 84 -7.88 11.44 8.53
CA GLU A 84 -6.95 12.24 9.32
C GLU A 84 -5.79 11.34 9.77
N LEU A 85 -4.65 11.43 9.08
CA LEU A 85 -3.47 10.59 9.34
C LEU A 85 -2.31 11.38 9.94
N GLU A 86 -2.32 12.70 9.79
CA GLU A 86 -1.21 13.60 10.13
C GLU A 86 -0.90 13.65 11.63
N SER A 87 -1.86 13.26 12.48
CA SER A 87 -1.72 13.26 13.93
C SER A 87 -1.17 11.94 14.50
N THR A 88 -0.99 10.90 13.68
CA THR A 88 -0.50 9.60 14.18
C THR A 88 1.00 9.66 14.45
N ILE A 89 1.46 8.93 15.48
CA ILE A 89 2.88 8.87 15.85
C ILE A 89 3.73 8.37 14.67
N ASN A 90 3.27 7.33 13.98
CA ASN A 90 3.98 6.76 12.84
C ASN A 90 4.10 7.76 11.67
N PHE A 91 3.05 8.57 11.41
CA PHE A 91 3.12 9.64 10.42
C PHE A 91 4.15 10.70 10.80
N LEU A 92 4.13 11.17 12.06
CA LEU A 92 5.05 12.17 12.58
C LEU A 92 6.51 11.69 12.59
N GLU A 93 6.77 10.43 12.94
CA GLU A 93 8.11 9.82 12.86
C GLU A 93 8.63 9.81 11.41
N ALA A 94 7.80 9.39 10.46
CA ALA A 94 8.15 9.38 9.05
C ALA A 94 8.32 10.80 8.49
N ALA A 95 7.50 11.76 8.93
CA ALA A 95 7.62 13.16 8.55
C ALA A 95 8.93 13.77 9.06
N LYS A 96 9.29 13.49 10.32
CA LYS A 96 10.57 13.93 10.93
C LYS A 96 11.77 13.39 10.16
N LEU A 97 11.76 12.11 9.80
CA LEU A 97 12.82 11.54 8.97
C LEU A 97 12.90 12.24 7.61
N SER A 98 11.76 12.55 7.00
CA SER A 98 11.74 13.22 5.70
C SER A 98 12.22 14.68 5.78
N ALA A 99 11.85 15.41 6.83
CA ALA A 99 12.34 16.76 7.11
C ALA A 99 13.86 16.80 7.30
N SER A 100 14.43 15.76 7.93
CA SER A 100 15.89 15.69 8.16
C SER A 100 16.74 15.77 6.89
N PHE A 101 16.21 15.37 5.72
CA PHE A 101 16.91 15.53 4.43
C PHE A 101 16.86 16.97 3.92
N ARG A 102 15.73 17.67 4.10
CA ARG A 102 15.60 19.06 3.62
C ARG A 102 16.34 20.04 4.51
N ASP A 103 16.36 19.75 5.80
CA ASP A 103 16.91 20.61 6.86
C ASP A 103 18.40 20.35 7.13
N CYS A 104 19.01 19.33 6.51
CA CYS A 104 20.43 19.06 6.70
C CYS A 104 21.29 20.19 6.11
N ILE A 105 22.47 20.38 6.69
CA ILE A 105 23.48 21.30 6.14
C ILE A 105 23.80 20.86 4.72
N ARG A 106 23.74 21.80 3.77
CA ARG A 106 24.04 21.51 2.37
C ARG A 106 25.50 21.05 2.23
N PRO A 107 25.77 19.98 1.46
CA PRO A 107 27.11 19.42 1.36
C PRO A 107 28.05 20.41 0.68
N LYS A 108 29.28 20.54 1.20
CA LYS A 108 30.34 21.35 0.57
C LYS A 108 30.68 20.82 -0.83
N LYS A 109 30.66 19.49 -0.99
CA LYS A 109 30.79 18.77 -2.25
C LYS A 109 29.62 17.79 -2.34
N PRO A 110 28.59 18.06 -3.18
CA PRO A 110 27.53 17.09 -3.44
C PRO A 110 28.11 15.74 -3.88
N LEU A 111 27.68 14.66 -3.23
CA LEU A 111 28.00 13.29 -3.66
C LEU A 111 27.26 12.95 -4.95
N VAL A 112 27.93 12.28 -5.88
CA VAL A 112 27.33 11.59 -7.02
C VAL A 112 27.01 10.16 -6.58
N VAL A 113 25.72 9.81 -6.56
CA VAL A 113 25.27 8.49 -6.09
C VAL A 113 24.61 7.72 -7.22
N VAL A 114 25.22 6.61 -7.65
CA VAL A 114 24.70 5.78 -8.75
C VAL A 114 23.73 4.73 -8.18
N ILE A 115 22.49 4.71 -8.66
CA ILE A 115 21.42 3.86 -8.12
C ILE A 115 20.91 2.92 -9.21
N ALA A 116 21.01 1.61 -8.99
CA ALA A 116 20.50 0.60 -9.90
C ALA A 116 19.06 0.20 -9.56
N GLY A 117 18.11 0.54 -10.43
CA GLY A 117 16.69 0.18 -10.37
C GLY A 117 15.78 1.34 -9.96
N ALA A 118 14.84 1.74 -10.83
CA ALA A 118 13.83 2.78 -10.57
C ALA A 118 12.49 2.21 -10.12
N GLY A 119 12.52 1.19 -9.26
CA GLY A 119 11.37 0.84 -8.42
C GLY A 119 11.15 1.88 -7.31
N LEU A 120 10.08 1.74 -6.53
CA LEU A 120 9.78 2.67 -5.42
C LEU A 120 10.95 2.87 -4.43
N ALA A 121 11.77 1.83 -4.21
CA ALA A 121 12.95 1.94 -3.36
C ALA A 121 14.00 2.88 -3.95
N GLY A 122 14.39 2.70 -5.21
CA GLY A 122 15.38 3.55 -5.87
C GLY A 122 14.86 4.97 -6.14
N LEU A 123 13.59 5.10 -6.51
CA LEU A 123 12.91 6.41 -6.64
C LEU A 123 12.92 7.16 -5.31
N SER A 124 12.60 6.49 -4.19
CA SER A 124 12.67 7.07 -2.85
C SER A 124 14.11 7.46 -2.47
N THR A 125 15.10 6.57 -2.69
CA THR A 125 16.51 6.89 -2.43
C THR A 125 16.96 8.13 -3.20
N ALA A 126 16.68 8.19 -4.50
CA ALA A 126 17.05 9.32 -5.33
C ALA A 126 16.36 10.61 -4.87
N LYS A 127 15.06 10.56 -4.57
CA LYS A 127 14.28 11.70 -4.07
C LYS A 127 14.89 12.30 -2.80
N TYR A 128 15.17 11.46 -1.80
CA TYR A 128 15.68 11.95 -0.52
C TYR A 128 17.17 12.35 -0.55
N LEU A 129 17.98 11.75 -1.43
CA LEU A 129 19.34 12.25 -1.70
C LEU A 129 19.32 13.61 -2.40
N ALA A 130 18.41 13.81 -3.34
CA ALA A 130 18.20 15.11 -4.00
C ALA A 130 17.72 16.17 -3.00
N ASP A 131 16.78 15.83 -2.11
CA ASP A 131 16.33 16.71 -1.02
C ASP A 131 17.48 17.20 -0.14
N ALA A 132 18.49 16.34 0.10
CA ALA A 132 19.69 16.64 0.86
C ALA A 132 20.78 17.38 0.08
N GLY A 133 20.56 17.64 -1.22
CA GLY A 133 21.48 18.40 -2.07
C GLY A 133 22.59 17.57 -2.71
N HIS A 134 22.41 16.25 -2.80
CA HIS A 134 23.29 15.34 -3.53
C HIS A 134 22.79 15.10 -4.95
N LYS A 135 23.63 14.50 -5.80
CA LYS A 135 23.34 14.24 -7.22
C LYS A 135 23.10 12.75 -7.47
N PRO A 136 21.86 12.25 -7.32
CA PRO A 136 21.56 10.86 -7.66
C PRO A 136 21.57 10.65 -9.19
N ILE A 137 22.11 9.53 -9.64
CA ILE A 137 22.01 9.02 -11.01
C ILE A 137 21.25 7.69 -10.93
N LEU A 138 19.95 7.73 -11.24
CA LEU A 138 19.05 6.59 -11.17
C LEU A 138 18.97 5.88 -12.52
N LEU A 139 19.36 4.61 -12.56
CA LEU A 139 19.46 3.78 -13.76
C LEU A 139 18.39 2.68 -13.73
N GLU A 140 17.43 2.71 -14.65
CA GLU A 140 16.38 1.70 -14.79
C GLU A 140 16.66 0.78 -15.98
N ALA A 141 16.54 -0.52 -15.76
CA ALA A 141 16.88 -1.52 -16.76
C ALA A 141 15.86 -1.61 -17.91
N ARG A 142 14.61 -1.23 -17.67
CA ARG A 142 13.50 -1.29 -18.64
C ARG A 142 13.17 0.11 -19.18
N ASP A 143 12.26 0.15 -20.13
CA ASP A 143 11.65 1.39 -20.66
C ASP A 143 10.42 1.84 -19.84
N VAL A 144 10.32 1.41 -18.58
CA VAL A 144 9.18 1.71 -17.71
C VAL A 144 9.62 1.84 -16.24
N LEU A 145 9.07 2.84 -15.55
CA LEU A 145 9.34 3.10 -14.13
C LEU A 145 8.52 2.19 -13.21
N GLY A 146 8.90 2.16 -11.92
CA GLY A 146 8.08 1.59 -10.85
C GLY A 146 8.40 0.14 -10.50
N GLY A 147 9.08 -0.61 -11.37
CA GLY A 147 9.45 -2.00 -11.05
C GLY A 147 8.20 -2.88 -10.92
N LYS A 148 7.88 -3.32 -9.70
CA LYS A 148 6.71 -4.16 -9.39
C LYS A 148 5.38 -3.41 -9.43
N ILE A 149 5.40 -2.07 -9.48
CA ILE A 149 4.19 -1.23 -9.68
C ILE A 149 4.05 -0.75 -11.12
N ALA A 150 4.88 -1.23 -12.05
CA ALA A 150 4.87 -0.75 -13.44
C ALA A 150 3.54 -1.11 -14.13
N ALA A 151 3.15 -0.27 -15.10
CA ALA A 151 2.02 -0.49 -15.97
C ALA A 151 2.41 -0.17 -17.40
N TRP A 152 1.68 -0.73 -18.36
CA TRP A 152 1.87 -0.50 -19.80
C TRP A 152 0.54 -0.20 -20.45
N LYS A 153 0.58 0.62 -21.50
CA LYS A 153 -0.57 0.95 -22.33
C LYS A 153 -0.58 0.06 -23.57
N ASP A 154 -1.69 -0.62 -23.83
CA ASP A 154 -1.82 -1.44 -25.02
C ASP A 154 -2.21 -0.62 -26.27
N LYS A 155 -2.36 -1.31 -27.41
CA LYS A 155 -2.68 -0.69 -28.70
C LYS A 155 -4.05 0.01 -28.74
N ASP A 156 -4.99 -0.38 -27.86
CA ASP A 156 -6.32 0.22 -27.80
C ASP A 156 -6.35 1.41 -26.81
N GLY A 157 -5.22 1.68 -26.14
CA GLY A 157 -5.07 2.77 -25.19
C GLY A 157 -5.38 2.39 -23.74
N ASP A 158 -5.71 1.14 -23.45
CA ASP A 158 -6.02 0.66 -22.11
C ASP A 158 -4.74 0.24 -21.36
N PHE A 159 -4.70 0.50 -20.06
CA PHE A 159 -3.57 0.14 -19.22
C PHE A 159 -3.74 -1.26 -18.60
N TYR A 160 -2.61 -1.95 -18.43
CA TYR A 160 -2.49 -3.17 -17.63
C TYR A 160 -1.27 -3.09 -16.72
N GLU A 161 -1.41 -3.57 -15.50
CA GLU A 161 -0.44 -3.38 -14.41
C GLU A 161 0.36 -4.65 -14.10
N THR A 162 1.45 -4.49 -13.35
CA THR A 162 2.22 -5.63 -12.83
C THR A 162 1.50 -6.34 -11.68
N GLY A 163 0.59 -5.65 -10.99
CA GLY A 163 -0.13 -6.14 -9.82
C GLY A 163 -1.22 -5.18 -9.37
N LEU A 164 -2.20 -5.70 -8.63
CA LEU A 164 -3.24 -4.88 -8.01
C LEU A 164 -2.72 -4.25 -6.71
N HIS A 165 -2.47 -2.95 -6.73
CA HIS A 165 -1.83 -2.26 -5.61
C HIS A 165 -2.82 -1.51 -4.72
N ILE A 166 -2.68 -1.70 -3.41
CA ILE A 166 -3.54 -1.07 -2.41
C ILE A 166 -2.71 -0.23 -1.45
N PHE A 167 -3.15 1.01 -1.26
CA PHE A 167 -2.57 1.95 -0.31
C PHE A 167 -3.35 1.86 1.00
N PHE A 168 -2.64 1.82 2.13
CA PHE A 168 -3.27 1.75 3.46
C PHE A 168 -3.05 3.05 4.23
N GLY A 169 -3.97 3.37 5.15
CA GLY A 169 -3.79 4.48 6.11
C GLY A 169 -2.50 4.33 6.91
N ALA A 170 -2.16 3.11 7.33
CA ALA A 170 -0.94 2.80 8.07
C ALA A 170 0.35 2.79 7.22
N TYR A 171 0.40 3.51 6.09
CA TYR A 171 1.59 3.67 5.22
C TYR A 171 2.19 5.07 5.35
N PRO A 172 2.78 5.42 6.50
CA PRO A 172 3.18 6.80 6.79
C PRO A 172 4.25 7.35 5.85
N ASN A 173 5.18 6.53 5.34
CA ASN A 173 6.22 7.02 4.45
C ASN A 173 5.68 7.33 3.05
N ILE A 174 4.73 6.52 2.55
CA ILE A 174 3.98 6.81 1.34
C ILE A 174 3.10 8.05 1.52
N GLN A 175 2.35 8.17 2.62
CA GLN A 175 1.52 9.36 2.87
C GLN A 175 2.37 10.64 2.92
N ASN A 176 3.54 10.59 3.56
CA ASN A 176 4.49 11.70 3.54
C ASN A 176 5.01 11.99 2.13
N LEU A 177 5.40 10.96 1.35
CA LEU A 177 5.88 11.14 -0.02
C LEU A 177 4.82 11.81 -0.91
N PHE A 178 3.55 11.39 -0.81
CA PHE A 178 2.44 12.01 -1.53
C PHE A 178 2.22 13.46 -1.10
N GLY A 179 2.29 13.75 0.20
CA GLY A 179 2.18 15.11 0.71
C GLY A 179 3.33 16.02 0.28
N GLU A 180 4.55 15.50 0.25
CA GLU A 180 5.75 16.22 -0.19
C GLU A 180 5.71 16.60 -1.66
N LEU A 181 5.11 15.75 -2.49
CA LEU A 181 4.95 15.98 -3.93
C LEU A 181 3.63 16.69 -4.27
N GLY A 182 2.77 16.97 -3.28
CA GLY A 182 1.48 17.64 -3.48
C GLY A 182 0.47 16.81 -4.29
N ILE A 183 0.50 15.48 -4.17
CA ILE A 183 -0.34 14.55 -4.96
C ILE A 183 -1.30 13.71 -4.11
N ASN A 184 -1.63 14.16 -2.89
CA ASN A 184 -2.53 13.43 -1.97
C ASN A 184 -3.92 13.12 -2.57
N ASP A 185 -4.40 13.97 -3.47
CA ASP A 185 -5.68 13.83 -4.18
C ASP A 185 -5.71 12.66 -5.17
N ARG A 186 -4.54 12.09 -5.52
CA ARG A 186 -4.43 10.90 -6.37
C ARG A 186 -4.78 9.59 -5.64
N LEU A 187 -4.97 9.62 -4.32
CA LEU A 187 -5.42 8.47 -3.56
C LEU A 187 -6.95 8.48 -3.39
N GLN A 188 -7.61 7.54 -4.06
CA GLN A 188 -9.05 7.32 -4.00
C GLN A 188 -9.40 6.43 -2.80
N TRP A 189 -9.57 7.07 -1.64
CA TRP A 189 -9.95 6.38 -0.41
C TRP A 189 -11.34 5.76 -0.53
N LYS A 190 -11.48 4.51 -0.08
CA LYS A 190 -12.73 3.77 -0.12
C LYS A 190 -13.38 3.69 1.26
N GLU A 191 -14.57 3.12 1.30
CA GLU A 191 -15.27 2.85 2.56
C GLU A 191 -14.36 2.11 3.54
N HIS A 192 -14.44 2.41 4.84
CA HIS A 192 -13.65 1.68 5.82
C HIS A 192 -14.29 0.31 6.09
N SER A 193 -14.04 -0.64 5.18
CA SER A 193 -14.63 -1.98 5.21
C SER A 193 -13.67 -3.02 4.65
N MET A 194 -13.94 -4.29 4.95
CA MET A 194 -13.31 -5.42 4.27
C MET A 194 -14.39 -6.38 3.77
N ILE A 195 -14.45 -6.62 2.47
CA ILE A 195 -15.52 -7.36 1.80
C ILE A 195 -14.99 -8.70 1.28
N PHE A 196 -15.62 -9.79 1.69
CA PHE A 196 -15.22 -11.16 1.42
C PHE A 196 -16.33 -11.88 0.67
N ALA A 197 -15.99 -12.54 -0.43
CA ALA A 197 -16.93 -13.44 -1.09
C ALA A 197 -17.24 -14.67 -0.22
N MET A 198 -18.41 -15.28 -0.41
CA MET A 198 -18.87 -16.46 0.33
C MET A 198 -18.77 -17.73 -0.54
N PRO A 199 -17.72 -18.56 -0.42
CA PRO A 199 -17.55 -19.73 -1.29
C PRO A 199 -18.69 -20.75 -1.20
N ASN A 200 -19.36 -20.81 -0.05
CA ASN A 200 -20.51 -21.67 0.22
C ASN A 200 -21.84 -21.10 -0.30
N LYS A 201 -21.87 -19.85 -0.77
CA LYS A 201 -23.04 -19.16 -1.32
C LYS A 201 -22.62 -18.29 -2.51
N PRO A 202 -22.53 -18.87 -3.72
CA PRO A 202 -22.07 -18.17 -4.92
C PRO A 202 -22.81 -16.84 -5.15
N GLY A 203 -22.07 -15.77 -5.44
CA GLY A 203 -22.60 -14.42 -5.62
C GLY A 203 -22.88 -13.62 -4.33
N GLU A 204 -22.84 -14.24 -3.15
CA GLU A 204 -23.00 -13.53 -1.87
C GLU A 204 -21.65 -13.02 -1.33
N PHE A 205 -21.69 -11.88 -0.62
CA PHE A 205 -20.55 -11.25 0.02
C PHE A 205 -20.85 -10.93 1.48
N SER A 206 -19.88 -11.16 2.35
CA SER A 206 -19.90 -10.76 3.75
C SER A 206 -18.88 -9.65 3.99
N ARG A 207 -19.10 -8.82 5.01
CA ARG A 207 -18.25 -7.64 5.26
C ARG A 207 -17.97 -7.37 6.73
N PHE A 208 -16.78 -6.84 6.99
CA PHE A 208 -16.39 -6.25 8.28
C PHE A 208 -16.39 -4.72 8.14
N ASP A 209 -17.35 -4.05 8.78
CA ASP A 209 -17.49 -2.59 8.76
C ASP A 209 -16.81 -1.95 9.95
N PHE A 210 -15.93 -0.99 9.71
CA PHE A 210 -15.19 -0.28 10.76
C PHE A 210 -15.89 1.07 11.03
N PRO A 211 -16.62 1.23 12.15
CA PRO A 211 -17.38 2.45 12.38
C PRO A 211 -16.47 3.65 12.62
N GLU A 212 -16.69 4.72 11.85
CA GLU A 212 -15.91 5.95 11.90
C GLU A 212 -16.00 6.68 13.26
N PHE A 213 -16.99 6.41 14.10
CA PHE A 213 -17.10 7.02 15.43
C PHE A 213 -16.32 6.27 16.52
N LEU A 214 -15.82 5.05 16.25
CA LEU A 214 -15.02 4.27 17.19
C LEU A 214 -13.52 4.41 16.87
N PRO A 215 -12.64 4.57 17.89
CA PRO A 215 -11.20 4.54 17.68
C PRO A 215 -10.70 3.10 17.49
N ALA A 216 -9.47 2.94 16.98
CA ALA A 216 -8.80 1.64 17.05
C ALA A 216 -8.41 1.30 18.50
N PRO A 217 -8.47 0.02 18.91
CA PRO A 217 -8.90 -1.16 18.15
C PRO A 217 -10.41 -1.45 18.22
N PHE A 218 -11.20 -0.60 18.88
CA PHE A 218 -12.63 -0.85 19.13
C PHE A 218 -13.48 -0.90 17.86
N ASN A 219 -13.12 -0.13 16.83
CA ASN A 219 -13.75 -0.22 15.52
C ASN A 219 -13.61 -1.63 14.89
N GLY A 220 -12.43 -2.25 15.00
CA GLY A 220 -12.19 -3.61 14.52
C GLY A 220 -12.88 -4.69 15.37
N ILE A 221 -12.88 -4.52 16.69
CA ILE A 221 -13.66 -5.40 17.59
C ILE A 221 -15.14 -5.35 17.21
N TRP A 222 -15.68 -4.15 17.00
CA TRP A 222 -17.06 -3.96 16.56
C TRP A 222 -17.34 -4.64 15.21
N ALA A 223 -16.44 -4.49 14.24
CA ALA A 223 -16.56 -5.11 12.93
C ALA A 223 -16.68 -6.64 13.04
N ILE A 224 -15.82 -7.28 13.84
CA ILE A 224 -15.84 -8.72 14.10
C ILE A 224 -17.11 -9.15 14.82
N LEU A 225 -17.55 -8.39 15.83
CA LEU A 225 -18.77 -8.71 16.58
C LEU A 225 -20.03 -8.62 15.72
N LYS A 226 -20.12 -7.60 14.86
CA LYS A 226 -21.29 -7.34 13.98
C LYS A 226 -21.42 -8.38 12.85
N ASN A 227 -20.32 -8.90 12.32
CA ASN A 227 -20.36 -9.90 11.24
C ASN A 227 -20.81 -11.27 11.77
N ASN A 228 -21.87 -11.87 11.22
CA ASN A 228 -22.43 -13.14 11.72
C ASN A 228 -22.33 -14.31 10.73
N GLU A 229 -21.73 -14.09 9.56
CA GLU A 229 -21.69 -15.11 8.50
C GLU A 229 -20.31 -15.75 8.35
N MET A 230 -19.24 -14.99 8.63
CA MET A 230 -17.86 -15.50 8.55
C MET A 230 -17.44 -16.28 9.80
N LEU A 231 -17.90 -15.88 10.98
CA LEU A 231 -17.48 -16.44 12.27
C LEU A 231 -18.67 -16.68 13.21
N THR A 232 -18.73 -17.87 13.78
CA THR A 232 -19.64 -18.20 14.88
C THR A 232 -19.21 -17.51 16.18
N TRP A 233 -20.12 -17.37 17.15
CA TRP A 233 -19.80 -16.76 18.44
C TRP A 233 -18.67 -17.48 19.19
N SER A 234 -18.63 -18.81 19.17
CA SER A 234 -17.57 -19.59 19.82
C SER A 234 -16.21 -19.38 19.13
N GLU A 235 -16.20 -19.27 17.80
CA GLU A 235 -14.99 -18.94 17.03
C GLU A 235 -14.51 -17.51 17.34
N LYS A 236 -15.41 -16.52 17.42
CA LYS A 236 -15.05 -15.13 17.80
C LYS A 236 -14.38 -15.08 19.17
N VAL A 237 -14.92 -15.79 20.17
CA VAL A 237 -14.34 -15.83 21.52
C VAL A 237 -12.96 -16.46 21.52
N LYS A 238 -12.81 -17.63 20.89
CA LYS A 238 -11.49 -18.32 20.81
C LYS A 238 -10.47 -17.50 20.03
N PHE A 239 -10.90 -16.84 18.95
CA PHE A 239 -10.06 -15.94 18.17
C PHE A 239 -9.56 -14.75 19.00
N ALA A 240 -10.46 -14.10 19.75
CA ALA A 240 -10.09 -13.00 20.64
C ALA A 240 -9.09 -13.44 21.73
N ILE A 241 -9.31 -14.61 22.35
CA ILE A 241 -8.39 -15.18 23.34
C ILE A 241 -7.03 -15.48 22.70
N GLY A 242 -7.03 -16.12 21.52
CA GLY A 242 -5.81 -16.51 20.82
C GLY A 242 -4.93 -15.33 20.39
N LEU A 243 -5.54 -14.20 20.01
CA LEU A 243 -4.84 -12.96 19.65
C LEU A 243 -4.37 -12.13 20.84
N LEU A 244 -4.88 -12.38 22.06
CA LEU A 244 -4.55 -11.55 23.23
C LEU A 244 -3.03 -11.42 23.49
N PRO A 245 -2.21 -12.47 23.40
CA PRO A 245 -0.76 -12.35 23.59
C PRO A 245 -0.09 -11.49 22.53
N ALA A 246 -0.61 -11.48 21.30
CA ALA A 246 -0.09 -10.63 20.23
C ALA A 246 -0.50 -9.15 20.38
N MET A 247 -1.68 -8.87 20.93
CA MET A 247 -2.13 -7.50 21.17
C MET A 247 -1.37 -6.84 22.34
N ILE A 248 -0.98 -7.63 23.34
CA ILE A 248 -0.21 -7.15 24.50
C ILE A 248 1.30 -7.18 24.21
N GLY A 249 1.73 -8.13 23.40
CA GLY A 249 3.12 -8.32 23.02
C GLY A 249 3.62 -7.19 22.12
N GLY A 250 4.57 -6.40 22.62
CA GLY A 250 5.24 -5.37 21.82
C GLY A 250 6.10 -5.95 20.67
N GLN A 251 6.92 -5.10 20.08
CA GLN A 251 7.74 -5.44 18.90
C GLN A 251 8.61 -6.71 19.09
N SER A 252 9.17 -6.92 20.29
CA SER A 252 9.97 -8.11 20.62
C SER A 252 9.16 -9.40 20.56
N TYR A 253 7.89 -9.38 20.95
CA TYR A 253 7.00 -10.54 20.84
C TYR A 253 6.75 -10.87 19.38
N VAL A 254 6.44 -9.86 18.56
CA VAL A 254 6.18 -10.02 17.12
C VAL A 254 7.38 -10.63 16.41
N GLU A 255 8.59 -10.13 16.68
CA GLU A 255 9.84 -10.67 16.12
C GLU A 255 10.11 -12.11 16.54
N ALA A 256 9.80 -12.48 17.79
CA ALA A 256 9.95 -13.85 18.26
C ALA A 256 9.02 -14.86 17.54
N GLN A 257 7.97 -14.39 16.86
CA GLN A 257 7.05 -15.28 16.12
C GLN A 257 7.52 -15.57 14.69
N ASP A 258 8.65 -15.04 14.21
CA ASP A 258 9.15 -15.29 12.84
C ASP A 258 9.51 -16.76 12.58
N SER A 259 9.71 -17.56 13.63
CA SER A 259 10.04 -18.98 13.50
C SER A 259 8.82 -19.87 13.20
N LEU A 260 7.60 -19.34 13.32
CA LEU A 260 6.36 -20.10 13.16
C LEU A 260 5.62 -19.65 11.88
N SER A 261 5.01 -20.61 11.18
CA SER A 261 3.99 -20.29 10.18
C SER A 261 2.72 -19.74 10.83
N VAL A 262 1.86 -19.07 10.05
CA VAL A 262 0.55 -18.60 10.52
C VAL A 262 -0.28 -19.77 11.05
N LYS A 263 -0.33 -20.89 10.31
CA LYS A 263 -1.11 -22.07 10.69
C LYS A 263 -0.60 -22.69 12.00
N GLU A 264 0.71 -22.82 12.17
CA GLU A 264 1.31 -23.34 13.41
C GLU A 264 1.02 -22.45 14.62
N TRP A 265 1.16 -21.13 14.45
CA TRP A 265 0.89 -20.18 15.52
C TRP A 265 -0.59 -20.17 15.91
N MET A 266 -1.52 -20.12 14.94
CA MET A 266 -2.96 -20.15 15.20
C MET A 266 -3.36 -21.39 16.01
N LYS A 267 -2.85 -22.56 15.60
CA LYS A 267 -3.07 -23.82 16.32
C LYS A 267 -2.52 -23.77 17.74
N ARG A 268 -1.30 -23.25 17.93
CA ARG A 268 -0.68 -23.08 19.26
C ARG A 268 -1.50 -22.18 20.17
N GLN A 269 -2.14 -21.15 19.62
CA GLN A 269 -2.96 -20.20 20.35
C GLN A 269 -4.41 -20.67 20.59
N GLY A 270 -4.77 -21.88 20.13
CA GLY A 270 -6.12 -22.42 20.27
C GLY A 270 -7.16 -21.74 19.38
N VAL A 271 -6.73 -21.01 18.34
CA VAL A 271 -7.62 -20.45 17.33
C VAL A 271 -8.17 -21.60 16.49
N PRO A 272 -9.50 -21.70 16.24
CA PRO A 272 -10.06 -22.80 15.47
C PRO A 272 -9.53 -22.85 14.04
N ASP A 273 -9.26 -24.05 13.52
CA ASP A 273 -8.73 -24.25 12.16
C ASP A 273 -9.59 -23.56 11.09
N ARG A 274 -10.92 -23.60 11.25
CA ARG A 274 -11.85 -22.89 10.35
C ARG A 274 -11.62 -21.38 10.31
N VAL A 275 -11.13 -20.73 11.37
CA VAL A 275 -10.79 -19.30 11.31
C VAL A 275 -9.53 -19.06 10.49
N SER A 276 -8.56 -19.97 10.59
CA SER A 276 -7.34 -19.94 9.78
C SER A 276 -7.67 -20.11 8.29
N ASP A 277 -8.51 -21.07 7.95
CA ASP A 277 -8.92 -21.37 6.56
C ASP A 277 -9.93 -20.34 6.02
N GLU A 278 -10.81 -19.92 6.92
CA GLU A 278 -11.62 -18.70 7.01
C GLU A 278 -11.03 -17.43 6.40
N VAL A 279 -10.29 -16.75 7.28
CA VAL A 279 -9.87 -15.35 7.17
C VAL A 279 -8.41 -15.27 6.78
N PHE A 280 -7.57 -16.16 7.32
CA PHE A 280 -6.12 -16.05 7.19
C PHE A 280 -5.58 -16.62 5.89
N ILE A 281 -6.30 -17.49 5.18
CA ILE A 281 -5.97 -17.78 3.77
C ILE A 281 -6.05 -16.50 2.93
N ALA A 282 -7.16 -15.76 3.05
CA ALA A 282 -7.35 -14.52 2.29
C ALA A 282 -6.28 -13.48 2.65
N MET A 283 -6.01 -13.29 3.95
CA MET A 283 -4.99 -12.34 4.42
C MET A 283 -3.57 -12.74 4.01
N SER A 284 -3.21 -14.03 4.10
CA SER A 284 -1.87 -14.51 3.74
C SER A 284 -1.59 -14.33 2.25
N LYS A 285 -2.56 -14.71 1.41
CA LYS A 285 -2.48 -14.52 -0.05
C LYS A 285 -2.42 -13.03 -0.42
N ALA A 286 -3.18 -12.18 0.25
CA ALA A 286 -3.18 -10.74 -0.02
C ALA A 286 -1.84 -10.07 0.33
N LEU A 287 -1.15 -10.52 1.38
CA LEU A 287 0.11 -9.92 1.85
C LEU A 287 1.35 -10.45 1.13
N ASN A 288 1.39 -11.73 0.76
CA ASN A 288 2.61 -12.34 0.20
C ASN A 288 2.35 -13.46 -0.82
N PHE A 289 1.11 -13.62 -1.30
CA PHE A 289 0.73 -14.54 -2.37
C PHE A 289 0.90 -16.04 -2.04
N ILE A 290 1.08 -16.38 -0.76
CA ILE A 290 1.25 -17.76 -0.25
C ILE A 290 0.23 -18.07 0.83
N ASN A 291 0.03 -19.37 1.09
CA ASN A 291 -0.93 -19.87 2.06
C ASN A 291 -0.39 -19.76 3.51
N PRO A 292 -1.28 -19.80 4.53
CA PRO A 292 -0.91 -19.62 5.93
C PRO A 292 -0.05 -20.73 6.53
N ASP A 293 0.02 -21.90 5.91
CA ASP A 293 0.93 -22.98 6.26
C ASP A 293 2.39 -22.70 5.87
N GLU A 294 2.62 -21.75 4.95
CA GLU A 294 3.97 -21.34 4.53
C GLU A 294 4.37 -19.95 5.06
N LEU A 295 3.42 -19.03 5.21
CA LEU A 295 3.69 -17.65 5.59
C LEU A 295 4.15 -17.54 7.05
N SER A 296 5.20 -16.76 7.32
CA SER A 296 5.63 -16.42 8.69
C SER A 296 4.55 -15.65 9.44
N MET A 297 4.27 -16.05 10.69
CA MET A 297 3.29 -15.37 11.54
C MET A 297 3.68 -13.91 11.83
N GLN A 298 4.98 -13.59 11.82
CA GLN A 298 5.46 -12.22 11.97
C GLN A 298 4.81 -11.28 10.93
N CYS A 299 4.59 -11.77 9.69
CA CYS A 299 3.94 -11.00 8.63
C CYS A 299 2.52 -10.56 9.02
N ILE A 300 1.71 -11.51 9.50
CA ILE A 300 0.33 -11.26 9.94
C ILE A 300 0.30 -10.33 11.16
N LEU A 301 1.18 -10.57 12.14
CA LEU A 301 1.23 -9.75 13.35
C LEU A 301 1.61 -8.30 13.07
N ILE A 302 2.54 -8.05 12.15
CA ILE A 302 2.88 -6.68 11.73
C ILE A 302 1.66 -6.01 11.09
N ALA A 303 0.93 -6.70 10.21
CA ALA A 303 -0.27 -6.16 9.58
C ALA A 303 -1.38 -5.87 10.60
N LEU A 304 -1.70 -6.83 11.49
CA LEU A 304 -2.72 -6.67 12.53
C LEU A 304 -2.36 -5.55 13.51
N ASN A 305 -1.11 -5.51 14.00
CA ASN A 305 -0.67 -4.50 14.96
C ASN A 305 -0.90 -3.08 14.43
N ARG A 306 -0.69 -2.87 13.13
CA ARG A 306 -0.93 -1.56 12.49
C ARG A 306 -2.40 -1.21 12.35
N PHE A 307 -3.21 -2.19 11.96
CA PHE A 307 -4.65 -2.02 11.85
C PHE A 307 -5.31 -1.76 13.21
N LEU A 308 -4.68 -2.21 14.30
CA LEU A 308 -5.14 -2.00 15.67
C LEU A 308 -4.59 -0.73 16.33
N GLN A 309 -3.47 -0.18 15.85
CA GLN A 309 -2.85 1.03 16.41
C GLN A 309 -3.46 2.33 15.90
N GLU A 310 -3.87 2.37 14.64
CA GLU A 310 -4.35 3.60 13.99
C GLU A 310 -5.80 3.46 13.58
N LYS A 311 -6.64 4.46 13.92
CA LYS A 311 -8.08 4.46 13.62
C LYS A 311 -8.37 4.09 12.17
N HIS A 312 -7.66 4.68 11.22
CA HIS A 312 -7.80 4.44 9.78
C HIS A 312 -6.66 3.58 9.21
N GLY A 313 -5.90 2.89 10.05
CA GLY A 313 -4.72 2.13 9.62
C GLY A 313 -5.03 1.05 8.57
N SER A 314 -6.20 0.41 8.68
CA SER A 314 -6.71 -0.60 7.73
C SER A 314 -7.58 -0.03 6.61
N LYS A 315 -7.83 1.28 6.58
CA LYS A 315 -8.58 1.92 5.49
C LYS A 315 -7.74 1.88 4.22
N ILE A 316 -8.38 1.62 3.10
CA ILE A 316 -7.70 1.40 1.81
C ILE A 316 -7.95 2.55 0.83
N ALA A 317 -7.01 2.74 -0.09
CA ALA A 317 -7.15 3.59 -1.25
C ALA A 317 -6.57 2.93 -2.51
N PHE A 318 -7.15 3.28 -3.65
CA PHE A 318 -6.60 3.01 -4.97
C PHE A 318 -5.86 4.25 -5.47
N LEU A 319 -4.87 4.07 -6.36
CA LEU A 319 -4.32 5.20 -7.11
C LEU A 319 -5.33 5.61 -8.19
N ASP A 320 -5.40 6.90 -8.52
CA ASP A 320 -6.35 7.45 -9.49
C ASP A 320 -6.04 7.13 -10.96
N GLY A 321 -5.05 6.27 -11.21
CA GLY A 321 -4.62 5.85 -12.53
C GLY A 321 -3.30 5.08 -12.50
N ASN A 322 -2.65 4.98 -13.66
CA ASN A 322 -1.47 4.15 -13.86
C ASN A 322 -0.27 4.61 -13.00
N PRO A 323 0.38 3.72 -12.22
CA PRO A 323 1.44 4.15 -11.30
C PRO A 323 2.67 4.84 -11.94
N PRO A 324 3.13 4.47 -13.16
CA PRO A 324 4.23 5.17 -13.81
C PRO A 324 3.97 6.68 -13.95
N GLU A 325 2.82 7.09 -14.50
CA GLU A 325 2.50 8.50 -14.70
C GLU A 325 1.97 9.16 -13.41
N ARG A 326 1.16 8.44 -12.63
CA ARG A 326 0.46 9.01 -11.48
C ARG A 326 1.31 9.07 -10.20
N LEU A 327 2.36 8.25 -10.08
CA LEU A 327 3.24 8.24 -8.89
C LEU A 327 4.72 8.36 -9.25
N CYS A 328 5.23 7.57 -10.21
CA CYS A 328 6.66 7.57 -10.50
C CYS A 328 7.13 8.87 -11.14
N MET A 329 6.38 9.42 -12.10
CA MET A 329 6.74 10.65 -12.80
C MET A 329 6.87 11.87 -11.87
N PRO A 330 5.93 12.15 -10.94
CA PRO A 330 6.12 13.21 -9.94
C PRO A 330 7.44 13.09 -9.15
N ILE A 331 7.85 11.85 -8.81
CA ILE A 331 9.13 11.63 -8.11
C ILE A 331 10.31 11.93 -9.05
N VAL A 332 10.24 11.49 -10.30
CA VAL A 332 11.27 11.75 -11.33
C VAL A 332 11.42 13.24 -11.62
N GLU A 333 10.31 13.97 -11.73
CA GLU A 333 10.30 15.42 -11.95
C GLU A 333 10.97 16.15 -10.79
N HIS A 334 10.66 15.77 -9.54
CA HIS A 334 11.29 16.32 -8.34
C HIS A 334 12.79 16.04 -8.29
N ILE A 335 13.23 14.82 -8.62
CA ILE A 335 14.65 14.46 -8.70
C ILE A 335 15.36 15.34 -9.73
N LYS A 336 14.79 15.49 -10.92
CA LYS A 336 15.37 16.28 -12.02
C LYS A 336 15.41 17.77 -11.69
N SER A 337 14.38 18.32 -11.03
CA SER A 337 14.36 19.74 -10.64
C SER A 337 15.45 20.10 -9.63
N LEU A 338 15.98 19.11 -8.90
CA LEU A 338 17.07 19.27 -7.94
C LEU A 338 18.43 18.81 -8.51
N GLY A 339 18.53 18.59 -9.84
CA GLY A 339 19.78 18.28 -10.54
C GLY A 339 20.17 16.80 -10.57
N GLY A 340 19.31 15.90 -10.07
CA GLY A 340 19.46 14.45 -10.23
C GLY A 340 19.16 13.99 -11.65
N GLN A 341 19.60 12.78 -11.99
CA GLN A 341 19.39 12.16 -13.30
C GLN A 341 18.58 10.87 -13.16
N VAL A 342 17.70 10.62 -14.13
CA VAL A 342 16.94 9.37 -14.25
C VAL A 342 17.05 8.89 -15.69
N GLN A 343 17.59 7.69 -15.89
CA GLN A 343 17.86 7.10 -17.19
C GLN A 343 17.16 5.74 -17.30
N LEU A 344 16.29 5.59 -18.30
CA LEU A 344 15.67 4.32 -18.68
C LEU A 344 16.58 3.54 -19.63
N ASN A 345 16.33 2.25 -19.82
CA ASN A 345 17.10 1.38 -20.71
C ASN A 345 18.60 1.29 -20.33
N SER A 346 18.91 1.45 -19.04
CA SER A 346 20.26 1.50 -18.46
C SER A 346 20.48 0.31 -17.52
N ARG A 347 20.41 -0.92 -18.07
CA ARG A 347 20.58 -2.14 -17.28
C ARG A 347 22.03 -2.29 -16.80
N VAL A 348 22.25 -2.30 -15.49
CA VAL A 348 23.54 -2.71 -14.91
C VAL A 348 23.76 -4.20 -15.18
N GLN A 349 24.87 -4.52 -15.85
CA GLN A 349 25.27 -5.87 -16.22
C GLN A 349 26.34 -6.43 -15.28
N LYS A 350 27.21 -5.58 -14.73
CA LYS A 350 28.30 -6.00 -13.84
C LYS A 350 28.64 -4.92 -12.83
N ILE A 351 28.89 -5.34 -11.59
CA ILE A 351 29.54 -4.51 -10.57
C ILE A 351 31.04 -4.77 -10.70
N GLU A 352 31.80 -3.79 -11.17
CA GLU A 352 33.24 -3.92 -11.30
C GLU A 352 33.93 -3.39 -10.04
N LEU A 353 34.96 -4.11 -9.58
CA LEU A 353 35.63 -3.86 -8.32
C LEU A 353 37.01 -3.23 -8.51
N ASN A 354 37.40 -2.44 -7.52
CA ASN A 354 38.79 -2.04 -7.29
C ASN A 354 39.60 -3.21 -6.73
N SER A 355 40.93 -3.06 -6.68
CA SER A 355 41.83 -4.07 -6.11
C SER A 355 41.57 -4.35 -4.62
N ASP A 356 41.05 -3.37 -3.89
CA ASP A 356 40.66 -3.49 -2.48
C ASP A 356 39.24 -4.06 -2.28
N ARG A 357 38.59 -4.49 -3.38
CA ARG A 357 37.25 -5.08 -3.44
C ARG A 357 36.09 -4.09 -3.20
N THR A 358 36.35 -2.78 -3.14
CA THR A 358 35.31 -1.75 -3.19
C THR A 358 34.77 -1.61 -4.62
N VAL A 359 33.62 -0.95 -4.80
CA VAL A 359 33.06 -0.75 -6.14
C VAL A 359 33.88 0.30 -6.89
N LYS A 360 34.37 -0.10 -8.08
CA LYS A 360 34.99 0.81 -9.04
C LYS A 360 33.94 1.55 -9.87
N GLN A 361 33.01 0.79 -10.45
CA GLN A 361 31.99 1.31 -11.37
C GLN A 361 30.87 0.30 -11.61
N PHE A 362 29.73 0.78 -12.13
CA PHE A 362 28.71 -0.07 -12.73
C PHE A 362 28.88 -0.11 -14.25
N VAL A 363 28.99 -1.32 -14.80
CA VAL A 363 29.04 -1.55 -16.25
C VAL A 363 27.63 -1.86 -16.74
N LEU A 364 27.15 -1.12 -17.74
CA LEU A 364 25.81 -1.27 -18.32
C LEU A 364 25.81 -2.28 -19.47
N SER A 365 24.62 -2.76 -19.85
CA SER A 365 24.46 -3.79 -20.90
C SER A 365 24.92 -3.36 -22.29
N ASN A 366 25.01 -2.05 -22.54
CA ASN A 366 25.56 -1.48 -23.77
C ASN A 366 27.09 -1.25 -23.72
N GLY A 367 27.76 -1.69 -22.65
CA GLY A 367 29.19 -1.51 -22.43
C GLY A 367 29.61 -0.16 -21.84
N SER A 368 28.69 0.81 -21.71
CA SER A 368 29.00 2.07 -21.02
C SER A 368 29.24 1.85 -19.53
N VAL A 369 30.01 2.74 -18.93
CA VAL A 369 30.40 2.66 -17.51
C VAL A 369 29.93 3.92 -16.80
N ILE A 370 29.41 3.74 -15.58
CA ILE A 370 28.93 4.83 -14.73
C ILE A 370 29.67 4.77 -13.40
N THR A 371 30.26 5.89 -13.02
CA THR A 371 31.01 6.07 -11.77
C THR A 371 30.28 7.04 -10.83
N GLY A 372 30.55 6.91 -9.53
CA GLY A 372 30.08 7.83 -8.50
C GLY A 372 30.84 7.64 -7.19
N ASP A 373 30.58 8.53 -6.24
CA ASP A 373 31.14 8.49 -4.89
C ASP A 373 30.51 7.37 -4.04
N ALA A 374 29.28 6.97 -4.38
CA ALA A 374 28.57 5.85 -3.75
C ALA A 374 27.67 5.13 -4.76
N TYR A 375 27.42 3.86 -4.48
CA TYR A 375 26.65 2.94 -5.32
C TYR A 375 25.53 2.30 -4.52
N VAL A 376 24.31 2.37 -5.05
CA VAL A 376 23.11 1.79 -4.44
C VAL A 376 22.56 0.71 -5.36
N PHE A 377 22.32 -0.47 -4.80
CA PHE A 377 21.56 -1.52 -5.47
C PHE A 377 20.11 -1.50 -4.96
N ALA A 378 19.21 -0.95 -5.77
CA ALA A 378 17.78 -0.84 -5.48
C ALA A 378 16.93 -1.86 -6.27
N THR A 379 17.55 -2.92 -6.75
CA THR A 379 16.92 -3.99 -7.54
C THR A 379 16.25 -5.04 -6.63
N PRO A 380 15.39 -5.92 -7.17
CA PRO A 380 14.95 -7.12 -6.44
C PRO A 380 16.14 -7.98 -5.97
N VAL A 381 15.99 -8.65 -4.83
CA VAL A 381 17.05 -9.49 -4.22
C VAL A 381 17.55 -10.60 -5.15
N ASP A 382 16.67 -11.15 -5.99
CA ASP A 382 17.06 -12.19 -6.95
C ASP A 382 17.99 -11.67 -8.04
N ILE A 383 17.87 -10.39 -8.43
CA ILE A 383 18.78 -9.75 -9.39
C ILE A 383 20.10 -9.41 -8.71
N LEU A 384 20.05 -8.89 -7.47
CA LEU A 384 21.26 -8.65 -6.68
C LEU A 384 22.11 -9.92 -6.55
N LYS A 385 21.50 -11.04 -6.15
CA LYS A 385 22.22 -12.32 -5.98
C LYS A 385 22.96 -12.76 -7.26
N LEU A 386 22.40 -12.49 -8.43
CA LEU A 386 23.02 -12.83 -9.72
C LEU A 386 24.17 -11.90 -10.10
N LEU A 387 24.15 -10.67 -9.60
CA LEU A 387 25.13 -9.62 -9.93
C LEU A 387 26.18 -9.40 -8.82
N LEU A 388 26.11 -10.17 -7.73
CA LEU A 388 27.14 -10.17 -6.70
C LEU A 388 28.49 -10.60 -7.30
N PRO A 389 29.55 -9.80 -7.13
CA PRO A 389 30.92 -10.22 -7.41
C PRO A 389 31.28 -11.49 -6.63
N GLU A 390 32.09 -12.37 -7.23
CA GLU A 390 32.51 -13.63 -6.60
C GLU A 390 33.20 -13.39 -5.25
N GLU A 391 33.98 -12.32 -5.15
CA GLU A 391 34.73 -11.92 -3.95
C GLU A 391 33.82 -11.57 -2.76
N TRP A 392 32.55 -11.23 -3.03
CA TRP A 392 31.59 -10.85 -2.01
C TRP A 392 30.68 -11.99 -1.58
N LYS A 393 30.58 -13.08 -2.37
CA LYS A 393 29.61 -14.16 -2.13
C LYS A 393 29.81 -14.85 -0.79
N GLU A 394 31.03 -14.91 -0.28
CA GLU A 394 31.35 -15.53 1.02
C GLU A 394 31.14 -14.60 2.22
N ILE A 395 30.81 -13.32 2.00
CA ILE A 395 30.56 -12.39 3.11
C ILE A 395 29.20 -12.75 3.74
N PRO A 396 29.13 -12.94 5.09
CA PRO A 396 27.92 -13.46 5.74
C PRO A 396 26.63 -12.69 5.44
N CYS A 397 26.69 -11.37 5.25
CA CYS A 397 25.50 -10.58 4.92
C CYS A 397 24.93 -10.92 3.54
N PHE A 398 25.78 -11.25 2.56
CA PHE A 398 25.38 -11.60 1.20
C PHE A 398 25.00 -13.08 1.10
N GLN A 399 25.68 -13.98 1.82
CA GLN A 399 25.28 -15.40 1.92
C GLN A 399 23.86 -15.56 2.46
N ARG A 400 23.49 -14.78 3.49
CA ARG A 400 22.15 -14.84 4.09
C ARG A 400 21.03 -14.49 3.09
N LEU A 401 21.32 -13.75 2.01
CA LEU A 401 20.33 -13.42 0.98
C LEU A 401 19.78 -14.65 0.26
N ASN A 402 20.48 -15.79 0.29
CA ASN A 402 20.01 -17.04 -0.31
C ASN A 402 18.68 -17.54 0.27
N LYS A 403 18.37 -17.16 1.53
CA LYS A 403 17.07 -17.45 2.16
C LYS A 403 15.93 -16.62 1.55
N LEU A 404 16.24 -15.46 0.97
CA LEU A 404 15.26 -14.54 0.39
C LEU A 404 15.11 -14.84 -1.10
N VAL A 405 14.00 -15.48 -1.47
CA VAL A 405 13.68 -15.87 -2.86
C VAL A 405 12.36 -15.25 -3.26
N GLY A 406 12.27 -14.68 -4.46
CA GLY A 406 11.03 -14.12 -4.99
C GLY A 406 9.90 -15.15 -5.08
N VAL A 407 8.71 -14.79 -4.61
CA VAL A 407 7.49 -15.58 -4.75
C VAL A 407 6.85 -15.33 -6.13
N PRO A 408 6.32 -16.36 -6.82
CA PRO A 408 5.60 -16.16 -8.07
C PRO A 408 4.21 -15.55 -7.83
N VAL A 409 3.81 -14.63 -8.70
CA VAL A 409 2.46 -14.04 -8.71
C VAL A 409 2.05 -13.73 -10.16
N ILE A 410 0.76 -13.82 -10.45
CA ILE A 410 0.19 -13.46 -11.74
C ILE A 410 -0.92 -12.42 -11.50
N ASN A 411 -0.95 -11.39 -12.33
CA ASN A 411 -1.98 -10.36 -12.31
C ASN A 411 -2.73 -10.37 -13.64
N ILE A 412 -4.05 -10.42 -13.57
CA ILE A 412 -4.93 -10.71 -14.71
C ILE A 412 -5.89 -9.55 -14.88
N HIS A 413 -6.05 -9.08 -16.11
CA HIS A 413 -6.95 -8.00 -16.47
C HIS A 413 -7.93 -8.54 -17.51
N LEU A 414 -9.23 -8.46 -17.23
CA LEU A 414 -10.29 -8.93 -18.13
C LEU A 414 -11.26 -7.78 -18.42
N TRP A 415 -11.34 -7.37 -19.69
CA TRP A 415 -12.34 -6.40 -20.14
C TRP A 415 -13.56 -7.14 -20.65
N PHE A 416 -14.74 -6.78 -20.14
CA PHE A 416 -16.01 -7.38 -20.52
C PHE A 416 -16.81 -6.51 -21.49
N ASP A 417 -17.67 -7.16 -22.28
CA ASP A 417 -18.57 -6.54 -23.26
C ASP A 417 -19.66 -5.64 -22.66
N ARG A 418 -19.84 -5.69 -21.33
CA ARG A 418 -20.86 -4.96 -20.59
C ARG A 418 -20.34 -4.49 -19.24
N LYS A 419 -21.02 -3.52 -18.65
CA LYS A 419 -20.87 -3.13 -17.26
C LYS A 419 -21.55 -4.19 -16.38
N LEU A 420 -20.79 -4.76 -15.45
CA LEU A 420 -21.34 -5.66 -14.44
C LEU A 420 -22.19 -4.86 -13.45
N LYS A 421 -23.33 -5.42 -13.06
CA LYS A 421 -24.32 -4.75 -12.20
C LYS A 421 -24.00 -4.91 -10.72
N ASN A 422 -23.49 -6.07 -10.31
CA ASN A 422 -23.23 -6.38 -8.90
C ASN A 422 -21.74 -6.24 -8.56
N THR A 423 -21.14 -5.08 -8.82
CA THR A 423 -19.76 -4.76 -8.46
C THR A 423 -19.69 -3.73 -7.32
N TYR A 424 -18.49 -3.47 -6.82
CA TYR A 424 -18.23 -2.60 -5.68
C TYR A 424 -17.16 -1.57 -6.03
N ASP A 425 -17.32 -0.34 -5.53
CA ASP A 425 -16.22 0.63 -5.46
C ASP A 425 -15.27 0.29 -4.30
N HIS A 426 -14.68 -0.92 -4.35
CA HIS A 426 -13.85 -1.48 -3.29
C HIS A 426 -12.95 -2.62 -3.77
N LEU A 427 -11.94 -2.96 -2.97
CA LEU A 427 -11.21 -4.23 -3.08
C LEU A 427 -12.04 -5.39 -2.52
N LEU A 428 -12.02 -6.53 -3.19
CA LEU A 428 -12.76 -7.74 -2.81
C LEU A 428 -11.79 -8.90 -2.55
N PHE A 429 -12.00 -9.62 -1.45
CA PHE A 429 -11.30 -10.87 -1.17
C PHE A 429 -12.10 -12.03 -1.77
N SER A 430 -11.59 -12.67 -2.82
CA SER A 430 -12.31 -13.74 -3.53
C SER A 430 -12.52 -15.01 -2.68
N ARG A 431 -11.61 -15.25 -1.72
CA ARG A 431 -11.53 -16.49 -0.93
C ARG A 431 -11.47 -17.76 -1.81
N SER A 432 -10.98 -17.60 -3.04
CA SER A 432 -10.78 -18.66 -4.01
C SER A 432 -9.51 -19.47 -3.68
N PRO A 433 -9.47 -20.76 -4.05
CA PRO A 433 -8.22 -21.52 -4.03
C PRO A 433 -7.18 -20.98 -5.02
N LEU A 434 -7.59 -20.33 -6.11
CA LEU A 434 -6.71 -19.82 -7.18
C LEU A 434 -6.52 -18.31 -7.15
N LEU A 435 -7.57 -17.56 -6.80
CA LEU A 435 -7.54 -16.10 -6.75
C LEU A 435 -7.31 -15.61 -5.31
N SER A 436 -6.73 -14.41 -5.21
CA SER A 436 -6.54 -13.68 -3.95
C SER A 436 -7.53 -12.52 -3.88
N VAL A 437 -7.06 -11.29 -4.07
CA VAL A 437 -7.85 -10.07 -4.15
C VAL A 437 -8.17 -9.71 -5.59
N TYR A 438 -9.27 -8.99 -5.79
CA TYR A 438 -9.66 -8.45 -7.09
C TYR A 438 -10.47 -7.16 -6.94
N ALA A 439 -10.58 -6.38 -8.01
CA ALA A 439 -11.41 -5.18 -8.07
C ALA A 439 -11.97 -4.96 -9.48
N ASP A 440 -13.13 -4.29 -9.58
CA ASP A 440 -13.58 -3.70 -10.84
C ASP A 440 -12.94 -2.33 -11.00
N MET A 441 -11.86 -2.30 -11.76
CA MET A 441 -11.04 -1.10 -11.96
C MET A 441 -11.78 -0.02 -12.75
N SER A 442 -12.79 -0.39 -13.53
CA SER A 442 -13.68 0.56 -14.21
C SER A 442 -14.63 1.28 -13.26
N VAL A 443 -14.62 0.92 -11.97
CA VAL A 443 -15.36 1.59 -10.89
C VAL A 443 -14.38 2.23 -9.91
N THR A 444 -13.34 1.49 -9.49
CA THR A 444 -12.47 1.92 -8.39
C THR A 444 -11.42 2.96 -8.78
N CYS A 445 -10.96 2.95 -10.03
CA CYS A 445 -9.88 3.77 -10.55
C CYS A 445 -10.41 4.84 -11.52
N LYS A 446 -10.08 6.11 -11.25
CA LYS A 446 -10.59 7.28 -11.99
C LYS A 446 -10.15 7.30 -13.45
N GLU A 447 -8.88 7.04 -13.74
CA GLU A 447 -8.36 6.98 -15.11
C GLU A 447 -8.93 5.80 -15.91
N TYR A 448 -9.28 4.69 -15.23
CA TYR A 448 -9.78 3.48 -15.89
C TYR A 448 -11.31 3.40 -15.93
N TYR A 449 -11.99 4.46 -15.48
CA TYR A 449 -13.45 4.50 -15.41
C TYR A 449 -14.10 4.33 -16.79
N ASP A 450 -15.00 3.35 -16.91
CA ASP A 450 -15.84 3.14 -18.09
C ASP A 450 -17.29 2.88 -17.60
N PRO A 451 -18.28 3.69 -18.02
CA PRO A 451 -19.66 3.52 -17.58
C PRO A 451 -20.37 2.33 -18.24
N ASN A 452 -19.86 1.84 -19.38
CA ASN A 452 -20.52 0.85 -20.23
C ASN A 452 -19.85 -0.51 -20.21
N ARG A 453 -18.58 -0.59 -19.78
CA ARG A 453 -17.80 -1.83 -19.71
C ARG A 453 -17.14 -1.98 -18.35
N SER A 454 -17.07 -3.21 -17.84
CA SER A 454 -16.30 -3.54 -16.65
C SER A 454 -14.91 -4.06 -17.02
N MET A 455 -13.92 -3.70 -16.20
CA MET A 455 -12.57 -4.26 -16.27
C MET A 455 -12.25 -4.84 -14.89
N LEU A 456 -12.13 -6.17 -14.81
CA LEU A 456 -11.73 -6.83 -13.58
C LEU A 456 -10.22 -7.04 -13.59
N GLU A 457 -9.56 -6.52 -12.55
CA GLU A 457 -8.17 -6.81 -12.27
C GLU A 457 -8.08 -7.75 -11.06
N LEU A 458 -7.38 -8.87 -11.22
CA LEU A 458 -7.33 -9.96 -10.26
C LEU A 458 -5.90 -10.40 -9.97
N VAL A 459 -5.61 -10.69 -8.70
CA VAL A 459 -4.38 -11.36 -8.28
C VAL A 459 -4.63 -12.85 -8.24
N PHE A 460 -3.86 -13.61 -9.02
CA PHE A 460 -3.87 -15.07 -9.04
C PHE A 460 -2.74 -15.59 -8.15
N ALA A 461 -3.10 -16.21 -7.02
CA ALA A 461 -2.18 -16.69 -6.00
C ALA A 461 -2.77 -17.87 -5.19
N PRO A 462 -1.99 -18.93 -4.91
CA PRO A 462 -0.56 -19.09 -5.25
C PRO A 462 -0.34 -19.40 -6.75
N ALA A 463 0.78 -18.94 -7.31
CA ALA A 463 1.04 -19.02 -8.76
C ALA A 463 2.15 -20.01 -9.15
N GLU A 464 2.73 -20.77 -8.22
CA GLU A 464 3.89 -21.64 -8.50
C GLU A 464 3.65 -22.66 -9.63
N GLU A 465 2.53 -23.38 -9.59
CA GLU A 465 2.14 -24.34 -10.63
C GLU A 465 1.51 -23.70 -11.88
N TRP A 466 1.29 -22.39 -11.86
CA TRP A 466 0.57 -21.64 -12.89
C TRP A 466 1.50 -20.73 -13.69
N ILE A 467 2.65 -20.34 -13.14
CA ILE A 467 3.55 -19.33 -13.72
C ILE A 467 4.10 -19.73 -15.09
N SER A 468 4.19 -21.03 -15.37
CA SER A 468 4.65 -21.60 -16.64
C SER A 468 3.53 -21.98 -17.61
N ARG A 469 2.25 -21.95 -17.18
CA ARG A 469 1.10 -22.30 -18.03
C ARG A 469 0.80 -21.21 -19.04
N SER A 470 0.03 -21.55 -20.07
CA SER A 470 -0.36 -20.59 -21.10
C SER A 470 -1.31 -19.52 -20.54
N ASP A 471 -1.38 -18.36 -21.19
CA ASP A 471 -2.29 -17.28 -20.78
C ASP A 471 -3.76 -17.74 -20.87
N SER A 472 -4.10 -18.54 -21.89
CA SER A 472 -5.43 -19.13 -22.04
C SER A 472 -5.78 -20.05 -20.88
N ASP A 473 -4.87 -20.93 -20.44
CA ASP A 473 -5.16 -21.83 -19.29
C ASP A 473 -5.45 -21.03 -18.00
N ILE A 474 -4.72 -19.93 -17.81
CA ILE A 474 -4.89 -19.04 -16.65
C ILE A 474 -6.22 -18.29 -16.75
N VAL A 475 -6.56 -17.76 -17.93
CA VAL A 475 -7.84 -17.08 -18.17
C VAL A 475 -9.02 -18.03 -18.00
N ASP A 476 -8.95 -19.24 -18.54
CA ASP A 476 -9.99 -20.26 -18.41
C ASP A 476 -10.23 -20.63 -16.94
N ALA A 477 -9.15 -20.88 -16.18
CA ALA A 477 -9.23 -21.12 -14.74
C ALA A 477 -9.81 -19.93 -13.98
N THR A 478 -9.45 -18.71 -14.37
CA THR A 478 -9.98 -17.47 -13.76
C THR A 478 -11.47 -17.31 -14.05
N MET A 479 -11.92 -17.65 -15.25
CA MET A 479 -13.33 -17.59 -15.63
C MET A 479 -14.19 -18.62 -14.89
N ILE A 480 -13.64 -19.80 -14.56
CA ILE A 480 -14.30 -20.78 -13.68
C ILE A 480 -14.52 -20.19 -12.29
N GLU A 481 -13.52 -19.50 -11.72
CA GLU A 481 -13.66 -18.87 -10.41
C GLU A 481 -14.60 -17.66 -10.46
N LEU A 482 -14.56 -16.84 -11.52
CA LEU A 482 -15.48 -15.72 -11.72
C LEU A 482 -16.93 -16.17 -11.88
N ALA A 483 -17.20 -17.33 -12.47
CA ALA A 483 -18.54 -17.89 -12.54
C ALA A 483 -19.12 -18.25 -11.15
N LYS A 484 -18.28 -18.43 -10.12
CA LYS A 484 -18.71 -18.61 -8.72
C LYS A 484 -18.96 -17.26 -8.04
N LEU A 485 -18.17 -16.25 -8.38
CA LEU A 485 -18.27 -14.89 -7.82
C LEU A 485 -19.42 -14.09 -8.43
N PHE A 486 -19.70 -14.28 -9.72
CA PHE A 486 -20.72 -13.59 -10.49
C PHE A 486 -21.63 -14.60 -11.22
N PRO A 487 -22.32 -15.49 -10.49
CA PRO A 487 -23.03 -16.62 -11.09
C PRO A 487 -24.11 -16.22 -12.08
N ASP A 488 -24.68 -15.02 -11.97
CA ASP A 488 -25.73 -14.53 -12.87
C ASP A 488 -25.22 -13.63 -14.00
N GLU A 489 -23.93 -13.27 -14.00
CA GLU A 489 -23.38 -12.28 -14.93
C GLU A 489 -22.21 -12.81 -15.77
N ILE A 490 -21.40 -13.73 -15.22
CA ILE A 490 -20.23 -14.31 -15.88
C ILE A 490 -20.40 -15.84 -15.95
N SER A 491 -20.05 -16.42 -17.08
CA SER A 491 -19.97 -17.87 -17.27
C SER A 491 -18.68 -18.23 -17.99
N ALA A 492 -18.09 -19.39 -17.65
CA ALA A 492 -16.79 -19.79 -18.21
C ALA A 492 -16.83 -19.99 -19.74
N ASP A 493 -17.96 -20.43 -20.26
CA ASP A 493 -18.21 -20.57 -21.71
C ASP A 493 -18.55 -19.26 -22.42
N GLN A 494 -18.55 -18.12 -21.70
CA GLN A 494 -18.93 -16.80 -22.19
C GLN A 494 -20.36 -16.71 -22.77
N SER A 495 -21.27 -17.61 -22.36
CA SER A 495 -22.71 -17.51 -22.66
C SER A 495 -23.37 -16.28 -22.01
N LYS A 496 -22.80 -15.78 -20.91
CA LYS A 496 -23.18 -14.51 -20.26
C LYS A 496 -22.26 -13.37 -20.70
N ALA A 497 -21.54 -12.70 -19.78
CA ALA A 497 -20.57 -11.66 -20.13
C ALA A 497 -19.41 -12.24 -20.94
N LYS A 498 -18.99 -11.49 -21.96
CA LYS A 498 -17.95 -11.92 -22.90
C LYS A 498 -16.69 -11.12 -22.68
N ILE A 499 -15.55 -11.80 -22.75
CA ILE A 499 -14.24 -11.14 -22.69
C ILE A 499 -13.99 -10.48 -24.05
N LEU A 500 -13.79 -9.16 -24.05
CA LEU A 500 -13.36 -8.41 -25.23
C LEU A 500 -11.87 -8.62 -25.48
N LYS A 501 -11.08 -8.55 -24.41
CA LYS A 501 -9.64 -8.78 -24.38
C LYS A 501 -9.16 -9.10 -22.97
N TYR A 502 -7.95 -9.62 -22.86
CA TYR A 502 -7.28 -9.86 -21.60
C TYR A 502 -5.79 -9.52 -21.66
N HIS A 503 -5.21 -9.23 -20.49
CA HIS A 503 -3.76 -9.18 -20.28
C HIS A 503 -3.39 -10.02 -19.06
N VAL A 504 -2.37 -10.89 -19.20
CA VAL A 504 -1.86 -11.74 -18.12
C VAL A 504 -0.40 -11.36 -17.84
N VAL A 505 -0.14 -10.68 -16.73
CA VAL A 505 1.20 -10.26 -16.35
C VAL A 505 1.78 -11.23 -15.32
N LYS A 506 2.84 -11.95 -15.71
CA LYS A 506 3.47 -12.99 -14.89
C LYS A 506 4.75 -12.46 -14.27
N THR A 507 4.82 -12.47 -12.93
CA THR A 507 6.02 -12.11 -12.18
C THR A 507 6.53 -13.35 -11.42
N PRO A 508 7.41 -14.17 -12.02
CA PRO A 508 7.87 -15.43 -11.42
C PRO A 508 8.70 -15.24 -10.14
N ARG A 509 9.32 -14.06 -10.00
CA ARG A 509 10.11 -13.67 -8.83
C ARG A 509 9.72 -12.24 -8.44
N SER A 510 8.68 -12.12 -7.62
CA SER A 510 8.12 -10.85 -7.20
C SER A 510 8.75 -10.35 -5.88
N VAL A 511 7.95 -10.13 -4.84
CA VAL A 511 8.42 -9.88 -3.47
C VAL A 511 9.09 -11.14 -2.91
N TYR A 512 9.95 -11.03 -1.88
CA TYR A 512 10.51 -12.25 -1.29
C TYR A 512 9.42 -13.06 -0.57
N LYS A 513 9.46 -14.38 -0.72
CA LYS A 513 8.59 -15.35 -0.06
C LYS A 513 8.89 -15.28 1.44
N THR A 514 7.98 -14.71 2.22
CA THR A 514 8.16 -14.40 3.65
C THR A 514 7.87 -15.65 4.49
N VAL A 515 8.63 -16.71 4.25
CA VAL A 515 8.59 -17.94 5.05
C VAL A 515 9.27 -17.74 6.40
N PRO A 516 9.04 -18.62 7.39
CA PRO A 516 9.72 -18.53 8.68
C PRO A 516 11.24 -18.41 8.60
N ASN A 517 11.80 -17.65 9.55
CA ASN A 517 13.22 -17.37 9.72
C ASN A 517 13.86 -16.56 8.59
N CYS A 518 13.10 -15.69 7.91
CA CYS A 518 13.65 -14.75 6.92
C CYS A 518 14.18 -13.46 7.56
N GLU A 519 13.66 -13.06 8.72
CA GLU A 519 13.93 -11.74 9.31
C GLU A 519 15.42 -11.51 9.69
N PRO A 520 16.19 -12.51 10.15
CA PRO A 520 17.65 -12.39 10.33
C PRO A 520 18.45 -12.29 9.03
N CYS A 521 17.86 -12.69 7.90
CA CYS A 521 18.50 -12.69 6.59
C CYS A 521 18.35 -11.37 5.84
N ARG A 522 17.43 -10.50 6.29
CA ARG A 522 17.19 -9.19 5.67
C ARG A 522 18.36 -8.25 5.95
N PRO A 523 19.06 -7.75 4.93
CA PRO A 523 20.24 -6.89 5.13
C PRO A 523 19.82 -5.48 5.52
N LEU A 524 20.64 -4.80 6.33
CA LEU A 524 20.53 -3.34 6.51
C LEU A 524 20.87 -2.61 5.20
N GLN A 525 20.53 -1.32 5.11
CA GLN A 525 20.84 -0.51 3.93
C GLN A 525 22.35 -0.24 3.79
N ARG A 526 23.09 -0.12 4.90
CA ARG A 526 24.56 -0.11 4.91
C ARG A 526 25.09 -1.53 4.72
N THR A 527 25.93 -1.76 3.72
CA THR A 527 26.66 -3.04 3.56
C THR A 527 28.03 -2.96 4.23
N PRO A 528 28.74 -4.08 4.44
CA PRO A 528 30.13 -4.05 4.90
C PRO A 528 31.12 -3.57 3.83
N ILE A 529 30.68 -3.40 2.58
CA ILE A 529 31.50 -2.85 1.51
C ILE A 529 31.37 -1.33 1.53
N GLU A 530 32.48 -0.63 1.74
CA GLU A 530 32.52 0.83 1.71
C GLU A 530 32.04 1.37 0.37
N GLY A 531 31.16 2.39 0.42
CA GLY A 531 30.57 3.00 -0.76
C GLY A 531 29.44 2.20 -1.42
N PHE A 532 29.09 0.99 -0.93
CA PHE A 532 28.02 0.18 -1.49
C PHE A 532 26.84 0.01 -0.51
N TYR A 533 25.64 0.28 -1.01
CA TYR A 533 24.40 0.33 -0.23
C TYR A 533 23.29 -0.48 -0.90
N LEU A 534 22.31 -0.90 -0.10
CA LEU A 534 21.12 -1.62 -0.58
C LEU A 534 19.85 -0.81 -0.29
N ALA A 535 18.90 -0.87 -1.22
CA ALA A 535 17.54 -0.41 -1.03
C ALA A 535 16.57 -1.44 -1.62
N GLY A 536 15.38 -1.56 -1.07
CA GLY A 536 14.41 -2.56 -1.51
C GLY A 536 13.51 -3.00 -0.37
N ASP A 537 12.31 -3.43 -0.74
CA ASP A 537 11.31 -4.02 0.15
C ASP A 537 11.87 -5.16 1.02
N TYR A 538 12.81 -5.95 0.48
CA TYR A 538 13.50 -7.06 1.14
C TYR A 538 14.52 -6.64 2.21
N THR A 539 15.05 -5.42 2.14
CA THR A 539 16.00 -4.91 3.14
C THR A 539 15.33 -4.78 4.51
N LYS A 540 16.12 -4.67 5.58
CA LYS A 540 15.66 -4.62 6.96
C LYS A 540 14.87 -3.33 7.19
N GLN A 541 13.56 -3.46 7.32
CA GLN A 541 12.61 -2.40 7.64
C GLN A 541 11.28 -3.00 8.14
N LYS A 542 10.49 -2.22 8.88
CA LYS A 542 9.35 -2.74 9.66
C LYS A 542 8.05 -2.97 8.86
N TYR A 543 7.94 -2.51 7.62
CA TYR A 543 6.73 -2.47 6.79
C TYR A 543 6.56 -3.58 5.73
N LEU A 544 7.08 -4.78 5.99
CA LEU A 544 6.92 -5.96 5.12
C LEU A 544 7.46 -5.74 3.69
N ALA A 545 7.31 -6.74 2.83
CA ALA A 545 7.61 -6.60 1.42
C ALA A 545 6.48 -5.84 0.68
N SER A 546 6.40 -4.52 0.88
CA SER A 546 5.30 -3.68 0.40
C SER A 546 5.80 -2.39 -0.28
N MET A 547 4.88 -1.61 -0.88
CA MET A 547 5.18 -0.26 -1.38
C MET A 547 5.74 0.66 -0.28
N GLU A 548 5.14 0.62 0.91
CA GLU A 548 5.60 1.36 2.08
C GLU A 548 6.99 0.88 2.54
N GLY A 549 7.23 -0.43 2.55
CA GLY A 549 8.53 -1.00 2.85
C GLY A 549 9.60 -0.59 1.84
N ALA A 550 9.26 -0.54 0.55
CA ALA A 550 10.14 -0.06 -0.50
C ALA A 550 10.49 1.41 -0.31
N VAL A 551 9.50 2.30 -0.11
CA VAL A 551 9.75 3.73 0.10
C VAL A 551 10.55 3.98 1.38
N LEU A 552 10.22 3.31 2.49
CA LEU A 552 10.99 3.42 3.72
C LEU A 552 12.43 2.93 3.54
N SER A 553 12.65 1.81 2.85
CA SER A 553 14.00 1.32 2.57
C SER A 553 14.84 2.34 1.81
N GLY A 554 14.23 3.06 0.84
CA GLY A 554 14.91 4.08 0.09
C GLY A 554 15.29 5.30 0.95
N LYS A 555 14.39 5.70 1.86
CA LYS A 555 14.62 6.76 2.85
C LYS A 555 15.73 6.39 3.84
N LEU A 556 15.74 5.17 4.36
CA LEU A 556 16.80 4.65 5.22
C LEU A 556 18.14 4.56 4.49
N CYS A 557 18.14 4.19 3.21
CA CYS A 557 19.34 4.14 2.38
C CYS A 557 19.94 5.54 2.20
N ALA A 558 19.12 6.52 1.81
CA ALA A 558 19.55 7.92 1.73
C ALA A 558 20.11 8.42 3.07
N GLN A 559 19.42 8.15 4.19
CA GLN A 559 19.89 8.53 5.53
C GLN A 559 21.27 7.96 5.84
N THR A 560 21.48 6.68 5.53
CA THR A 560 22.74 5.98 5.77
C THR A 560 23.89 6.61 4.98
N ILE A 561 23.65 6.97 3.72
CA ILE A 561 24.65 7.63 2.86
C ILE A 561 25.03 8.99 3.45
N LEU A 562 24.07 9.78 3.94
CA LEU A 562 24.36 11.06 4.59
C LEU A 562 25.18 10.91 5.87
N GLN A 563 24.92 9.87 6.66
CA GLN A 563 25.71 9.56 7.86
C GLN A 563 27.17 9.22 7.51
N ASP A 564 27.42 8.70 6.31
CA ASP A 564 28.75 8.31 5.83
C ASP A 564 29.43 9.43 5.00
N TYR A 565 28.81 10.61 4.88
CA TYR A 565 29.26 11.68 3.97
C TYR A 565 30.76 12.00 4.09
N ASP A 566 31.24 12.28 5.30
CA ASP A 566 32.65 12.66 5.51
C ASP A 566 33.61 11.54 5.09
N LYS A 567 33.21 10.28 5.31
CA LYS A 567 33.98 9.11 4.90
C LYS A 567 34.03 9.01 3.36
N LEU A 568 32.88 9.09 2.71
CA LEU A 568 32.76 9.00 1.25
C LEU A 568 33.54 10.10 0.53
N VAL A 569 33.45 11.35 0.99
CA VAL A 569 34.21 12.48 0.41
C VAL A 569 35.72 12.27 0.58
N SER A 570 36.17 11.76 1.73
CA SER A 570 37.59 11.51 1.97
C SER A 570 38.19 10.44 1.05
N THR A 571 37.39 9.45 0.66
CA THR A 571 37.79 8.36 -0.23
C THR A 571 37.93 8.87 -1.66
N THR A 572 36.99 9.70 -2.15
CA THR A 572 37.09 10.33 -3.48
C THR A 572 38.34 11.22 -3.62
N LEU A 573 38.74 11.91 -2.56
CA LEU A 573 39.94 12.77 -2.58
C LEU A 573 41.26 11.97 -2.62
N ARG A 574 41.24 10.68 -2.30
CA ARG A 574 42.44 9.80 -2.36
C ARG A 574 42.64 9.16 -3.73
N ASP A 575 41.62 9.13 -4.59
CA ASP A 575 41.70 8.63 -5.96
C ASP A 575 41.35 9.74 -6.98
N PRO A 576 42.32 10.59 -7.37
CA PRO A 576 42.10 11.70 -8.30
C PRO A 576 41.80 11.26 -9.75
N SER A 577 41.80 9.96 -10.06
CA SER A 577 41.48 9.47 -11.41
C SER A 577 39.97 9.51 -11.74
N ALA A 578 39.12 9.81 -10.75
CA ALA A 578 37.67 9.96 -10.92
C ALA A 578 37.21 11.36 -11.37
N GLU A 579 38.12 12.33 -11.50
CA GLU A 579 37.80 13.63 -12.08
C GLU A 579 37.77 13.56 -13.62
N ILE A 580 36.54 13.58 -14.15
CA ILE A 580 36.17 14.08 -15.49
C ILE A 580 36.38 13.08 -16.66
N PHE A 581 35.29 12.40 -17.03
CA PHE A 581 34.90 12.21 -18.44
C PHE A 581 33.37 12.30 -18.54
N VAL A 582 32.88 13.53 -18.70
CA VAL A 582 31.60 13.79 -19.37
C VAL A 582 31.97 14.56 -20.64
N ALA A 583 31.95 13.85 -21.76
CA ALA A 583 31.89 14.42 -23.09
C ALA A 583 30.65 13.84 -23.78
#